data_AF-M6VCC8-F1
#
_entry.id   AF-M6VCC8-F1
#
_cell.length_a   1.000
_cell.length_b   1.000
_cell.length_c   1.000
_cell.angle_alpha   90.00
_cell.angle_beta   90.00
_cell.angle_gamma   90.00
#
_symmetry.space_group_name_H-M   'P 1'
#
loop_
_entity.id
_entity.type
_entity.pdbx_description
1 polymer ?
#
loop_
_entity_poly.entity_id
_entity_poly.type
_entity_poly.pdbx_seq_one_letter_code
_entity_poly.pdbx_strand_id
1 'polypeptide(L)'
;MKEKISQRIVLVLCGIGFFFSSIRNGNLKRIRILLQNGFSPNLNFYRGITSLLVAVKYHQLEIVQVLIEYCADPNLADQITGFTPLIHSILEDDFSLDMIFVLIQSGAEPDQKDKGGMNPLHHCINEGKLEYLQFLLEKGADPTIQDKYGKTYLM
;
A
#
# COMPACT_ATOMS: atom_id res chain seq x y z
N MET A 1 -36.80 -0.60 -10.04
CA MET A 1 -35.52 0.16 -10.00
C MET A 1 -34.91 0.25 -8.61
N LYS A 2 -35.67 0.57 -7.55
CA LYS A 2 -35.16 0.63 -6.17
C LYS A 2 -34.58 -0.69 -5.64
N GLU A 3 -35.15 -1.85 -6.00
CA GLU A 3 -34.60 -3.17 -5.60
C GLU A 3 -33.26 -3.52 -6.25
N LYS A 4 -33.05 -3.23 -7.54
CA LYS A 4 -31.76 -3.45 -8.21
C LYS A 4 -30.66 -2.54 -7.63
N ILE A 5 -31.02 -1.33 -7.22
CA ILE A 5 -30.10 -0.37 -6.58
C ILE A 5 -29.80 -0.83 -5.14
N SER A 6 -30.82 -1.27 -4.39
CA SER A 6 -30.66 -1.80 -3.03
C SER A 6 -29.85 -3.10 -3.00
N GLN A 7 -30.10 -4.03 -3.93
CA GLN A 7 -29.29 -5.24 -4.11
C GLN A 7 -27.86 -4.92 -4.54
N ARG A 8 -27.63 -3.93 -5.43
CA ARG A 8 -26.28 -3.44 -5.74
C ARG A 8 -25.57 -2.89 -4.52
N ILE A 9 -26.26 -2.11 -3.67
CA ILE A 9 -25.67 -1.51 -2.46
C ILE A 9 -25.37 -2.60 -1.40
N VAL A 10 -26.25 -3.58 -1.22
CA VAL A 10 -26.02 -4.73 -0.32
C VAL A 10 -24.90 -5.64 -0.86
N LEU A 11 -24.83 -5.88 -2.17
CA LEU A 11 -23.72 -6.61 -2.79
C LEU A 11 -22.39 -5.86 -2.63
N VAL A 12 -22.39 -4.53 -2.70
CA VAL A 12 -21.19 -3.70 -2.56
C VAL A 12 -20.67 -3.73 -1.12
N LEU A 13 -21.53 -3.64 -0.10
CA LEU A 13 -21.08 -3.67 1.30
C LEU A 13 -20.62 -5.06 1.77
N CYS A 14 -21.31 -6.14 1.39
CA CYS A 14 -20.82 -7.51 1.64
C CYS A 14 -19.62 -7.86 0.75
N GLY A 15 -19.56 -7.31 -0.46
CA GLY A 15 -18.52 -7.55 -1.45
C GLY A 15 -17.17 -6.95 -1.07
N ILE A 16 -17.12 -5.77 -0.46
CA ILE A 16 -15.87 -5.17 0.02
C ILE A 16 -15.25 -6.05 1.10
N GLY A 17 -16.01 -6.45 2.12
CA GLY A 17 -15.51 -7.37 3.16
C GLY A 17 -15.01 -8.69 2.58
N PHE A 18 -15.71 -9.24 1.59
CA PHE A 18 -15.31 -10.46 0.89
C PHE A 18 -14.03 -10.30 0.05
N PHE A 19 -13.85 -9.14 -0.60
CA PHE A 19 -12.65 -8.82 -1.37
C PHE A 19 -11.42 -8.72 -0.47
N PHE A 20 -11.52 -7.96 0.62
CA PHE A 20 -10.44 -7.84 1.61
C PHE A 20 -10.13 -9.17 2.31
N SER A 21 -11.15 -9.98 2.61
CA SER A 21 -10.95 -11.34 3.13
C SER A 21 -10.22 -12.23 2.12
N SER A 22 -10.52 -12.11 0.83
CA SER A 22 -9.83 -12.85 -0.24
C SER A 22 -8.36 -12.46 -0.35
N ILE A 23 -8.03 -11.17 -0.19
CA ILE A 23 -6.64 -10.68 -0.10
C ILE A 23 -5.96 -11.30 1.12
N ARG A 24 -6.51 -11.13 2.34
CA ARG A 24 -5.91 -11.69 3.57
C ARG A 24 -5.62 -13.19 3.49
N ASN A 25 -6.48 -13.94 2.80
CA ASN A 25 -6.34 -15.40 2.62
C ASN A 25 -5.45 -15.80 1.43
N GLY A 26 -4.89 -14.86 0.68
CA GLY A 26 -4.02 -15.15 -0.46
C GLY A 26 -4.76 -15.71 -1.69
N ASN A 27 -6.08 -15.53 -1.79
CA ASN A 27 -6.88 -16.16 -2.84
C ASN A 27 -6.83 -15.38 -4.16
N LEU A 28 -5.71 -15.49 -4.86
CA LEU A 28 -5.42 -14.79 -6.11
C LEU A 28 -6.49 -15.03 -7.19
N LYS A 29 -7.02 -16.26 -7.31
CA LYS A 29 -8.08 -16.58 -8.27
C LYS A 29 -9.35 -15.76 -8.01
N ARG A 30 -9.78 -15.67 -6.74
CA ARG A 30 -10.95 -14.86 -6.38
C ARG A 30 -10.71 -13.38 -6.62
N ILE A 31 -9.54 -12.87 -6.27
CA ILE A 31 -9.18 -11.45 -6.46
C ILE A 31 -9.25 -11.09 -7.95
N ARG A 32 -8.65 -11.90 -8.84
CA ARG A 32 -8.73 -11.68 -10.29
C ARG A 32 -10.17 -11.67 -10.80
N ILE A 33 -11.00 -12.64 -10.39
CA ILE A 33 -12.42 -12.68 -10.79
C ILE A 33 -13.16 -11.41 -10.33
N LEU A 34 -12.94 -10.96 -9.10
CA LEU A 34 -13.61 -9.77 -8.57
C LEU A 34 -13.18 -8.50 -9.33
N LEU A 35 -11.88 -8.34 -9.60
CA LEU A 35 -11.35 -7.22 -10.39
C LEU A 35 -11.90 -7.22 -11.83
N GLN A 36 -11.94 -8.39 -12.49
CA GLN A 36 -12.52 -8.55 -13.84
C GLN A 36 -14.02 -8.19 -13.88
N ASN A 37 -14.75 -8.40 -12.79
CA ASN A 37 -16.15 -8.01 -12.65
C ASN A 37 -16.34 -6.52 -12.29
N GLY A 38 -15.28 -5.71 -12.34
CA GLY A 38 -15.34 -4.27 -12.15
C GLY A 38 -15.20 -3.80 -10.70
N PHE A 39 -14.70 -4.64 -9.79
CA PHE A 39 -14.27 -4.15 -8.48
C PHE A 39 -13.08 -3.20 -8.66
N SER A 40 -13.14 -2.05 -7.99
CA SER A 40 -12.01 -1.13 -7.99
C SER A 40 -10.82 -1.74 -7.24
N PRO A 41 -9.59 -1.68 -7.78
CA PRO A 41 -8.38 -2.09 -7.07
C PRO A 41 -7.98 -1.11 -5.95
N ASN A 42 -8.60 0.08 -5.93
CA ASN A 42 -8.37 1.17 -4.97
C ASN A 42 -9.47 1.23 -3.90
N LEU A 43 -10.18 0.12 -3.70
CA LEU A 43 -11.12 0.02 -2.59
C LEU A 43 -10.37 0.23 -1.27
N ASN A 44 -11.00 0.97 -0.38
CA ASN A 44 -10.57 1.05 1.00
C ASN A 44 -11.57 0.34 1.92
N PHE A 45 -11.04 -0.18 3.01
CA PHE A 45 -11.79 -0.70 4.13
C PHE A 45 -11.51 0.17 5.35
N TYR A 46 -12.25 -0.06 6.45
CA TYR A 46 -12.20 0.72 7.70
C TYR A 46 -10.88 1.47 7.91
N ARG A 47 -10.98 2.79 8.15
CA ARG A 47 -9.83 3.68 8.39
C ARG A 47 -8.95 3.89 7.15
N GLY A 48 -9.53 3.77 5.95
CA GLY A 48 -8.88 4.10 4.70
C GLY A 48 -7.82 3.09 4.24
N ILE A 49 -7.78 1.90 4.83
CA ILE A 49 -6.80 0.88 4.45
C ILE A 49 -7.19 0.33 3.07
N THR A 50 -6.35 0.58 2.07
CA THR A 50 -6.59 0.15 0.69
C THR A 50 -6.32 -1.34 0.49
N SER A 51 -6.85 -1.91 -0.60
CA SER A 51 -6.56 -3.29 -0.98
C SER A 51 -5.07 -3.55 -1.16
N LEU A 52 -4.35 -2.60 -1.75
CA LEU A 52 -2.91 -2.69 -1.96
C LEU A 52 -2.16 -2.69 -0.62
N LEU A 53 -2.55 -1.83 0.32
CA LEU A 53 -2.00 -1.82 1.68
C LEU A 53 -2.17 -3.16 2.39
N VAL A 54 -3.33 -3.81 2.26
CA VAL A 54 -3.53 -5.14 2.85
C VAL A 54 -2.66 -6.18 2.16
N ALA A 55 -2.53 -6.17 0.84
CA ALA A 55 -1.67 -7.12 0.14
C ALA A 55 -0.19 -6.98 0.55
N VAL A 56 0.29 -5.73 0.72
CA VAL A 56 1.63 -5.44 1.24
C VAL A 56 1.78 -5.94 2.67
N LYS A 57 0.85 -5.59 3.57
CA LYS A 57 0.92 -6.03 4.98
C LYS A 57 0.97 -7.55 5.15
N TYR A 58 0.35 -8.31 4.26
CA TYR A 58 0.37 -9.77 4.30
C TYR A 58 1.49 -10.39 3.45
N HIS A 59 2.44 -9.59 2.95
CA HIS A 59 3.60 -10.01 2.17
C HIS A 59 3.26 -10.76 0.87
N GLN A 60 2.15 -10.40 0.22
CA GLN A 60 1.63 -11.13 -0.93
C GLN A 60 2.07 -10.50 -2.24
N LEU A 61 3.31 -10.75 -2.65
CA LEU A 61 3.90 -10.13 -3.83
C LEU A 61 3.07 -10.37 -5.10
N GLU A 62 2.57 -11.60 -5.33
CA GLU A 62 1.76 -11.86 -6.52
C GLU A 62 0.45 -11.08 -6.50
N ILE A 63 -0.17 -10.91 -5.33
CA ILE A 63 -1.42 -10.14 -5.22
C ILE A 63 -1.16 -8.64 -5.42
N VAL A 64 -0.04 -8.13 -4.92
CA VAL A 64 0.40 -6.75 -5.17
C VAL A 64 0.56 -6.51 -6.68
N GLN A 65 1.25 -7.40 -7.38
CA GLN A 65 1.40 -7.34 -8.83
C GLN A 65 0.05 -7.37 -9.54
N VAL A 66 -0.88 -8.25 -9.13
CA VAL A 66 -2.24 -8.28 -9.70
C VAL A 66 -2.99 -6.98 -9.46
N LEU A 67 -2.89 -6.38 -8.27
CA LEU A 67 -3.57 -5.13 -8.00
C LEU A 67 -3.01 -4.00 -8.87
N ILE A 68 -1.68 -3.95 -9.03
CA ILE A 68 -1.00 -2.99 -9.92
C ILE A 68 -1.38 -3.21 -11.39
N GLU A 69 -1.45 -4.46 -11.87
CA GLU A 69 -1.92 -4.79 -13.23
C GLU A 69 -3.30 -4.20 -13.52
N TYR A 70 -4.16 -4.11 -12.50
CA TYR A 70 -5.49 -3.53 -12.60
C TYR A 70 -5.52 -2.03 -12.27
N CYS A 71 -4.38 -1.34 -12.25
CA CYS A 71 -4.21 0.09 -11.96
C CYS A 71 -4.51 0.47 -10.49
N ALA A 72 -4.10 -0.36 -9.53
CA ALA A 72 -4.01 0.08 -8.14
C ALA A 72 -3.02 1.26 -8.03
N ASP A 73 -3.41 2.28 -7.27
CA ASP A 73 -2.57 3.45 -7.00
C ASP A 73 -1.64 3.14 -5.81
N PRO A 74 -0.31 3.11 -6.02
CA PRO A 74 0.67 2.78 -5.00
C PRO A 74 0.91 3.89 -3.97
N ASN A 75 0.31 5.07 -4.15
CA ASN A 75 0.50 6.24 -3.29
C ASN A 75 -0.69 6.48 -2.35
N LEU A 76 -1.73 5.64 -2.41
CA LEU A 76 -2.87 5.72 -1.51
C LEU A 76 -2.49 5.31 -0.09
N ALA A 77 -2.32 6.31 0.75
CA ALA A 77 -2.01 6.16 2.16
C ALA A 77 -3.26 5.83 3.02
N ASP A 78 -3.04 5.14 4.14
CA ASP A 78 -4.12 4.93 5.10
C ASP A 78 -4.55 6.24 5.79
N GLN A 79 -5.80 6.29 6.25
CA GLN A 79 -6.36 7.51 6.81
C GLN A 79 -5.97 7.75 8.28
N ILE A 80 -5.28 6.84 8.96
CA ILE A 80 -4.90 7.05 10.37
C ILE A 80 -3.53 7.68 10.45
N THR A 81 -2.52 6.99 9.93
CA THR A 81 -1.12 7.41 10.03
C THR A 81 -0.65 8.13 8.77
N GLY A 82 -1.33 7.91 7.65
CA GLY A 82 -0.86 8.40 6.36
C GLY A 82 0.27 7.56 5.79
N PHE A 83 0.42 6.30 6.21
CA PHE A 83 1.44 5.43 5.65
C PHE A 83 1.02 4.94 4.27
N THR A 84 1.91 5.11 3.31
CA THR A 84 1.79 4.55 1.97
C THR A 84 2.12 3.06 1.96
N PRO A 85 1.75 2.31 0.91
CA PRO A 85 2.25 0.96 0.67
C PRO A 85 3.77 0.83 0.84
N LEU A 86 4.52 1.83 0.39
CA LEU A 86 5.98 1.86 0.55
C LEU A 86 6.39 1.94 2.02
N ILE A 87 5.79 2.84 2.81
CA ILE A 87 6.09 2.93 4.26
C ILE A 87 5.69 1.64 4.98
N HIS A 88 4.53 1.05 4.70
CA HIS A 88 4.13 -0.22 5.32
C HIS A 88 5.11 -1.35 5.02
N SER A 89 5.66 -1.43 3.79
CA SER A 89 6.67 -2.44 3.47
C SER A 89 7.97 -2.30 4.29
N ILE A 90 8.28 -1.09 4.76
CA ILE A 90 9.45 -0.81 5.61
C ILE A 90 9.19 -1.17 7.06
N LEU A 91 7.96 -1.10 7.57
CA LEU A 91 7.67 -1.33 8.99
C LEU A 91 7.59 -2.82 9.38
N GLU A 92 7.52 -3.72 8.41
CA GLU A 92 7.27 -5.14 8.65
C GLU A 92 8.60 -5.94 8.58
N ASP A 93 8.89 -6.78 9.58
CA ASP A 93 10.24 -7.32 9.85
C ASP A 93 10.82 -8.24 8.76
N ASP A 94 9.97 -9.00 8.05
CA ASP A 94 10.40 -10.01 7.06
C ASP A 94 10.18 -9.59 5.59
N PHE A 95 10.29 -8.29 5.28
CA PHE A 95 10.03 -7.82 3.92
C PHE A 95 11.15 -8.13 2.92
N SER A 96 10.78 -8.54 1.70
CA SER A 96 11.73 -8.61 0.58
C SER A 96 11.89 -7.23 -0.08
N LEU A 97 13.14 -6.89 -0.45
CA LEU A 97 13.46 -5.77 -1.33
C LEU A 97 12.67 -5.83 -2.65
N ASP A 98 12.24 -7.01 -3.09
CA ASP A 98 11.42 -7.21 -4.29
C ASP A 98 10.10 -6.43 -4.22
N MET A 99 9.48 -6.32 -3.05
CA MET A 99 8.24 -5.55 -2.93
C MET A 99 8.49 -4.06 -3.05
N ILE A 100 9.51 -3.55 -2.36
CA ILE A 100 9.91 -2.14 -2.45
C ILE A 100 10.23 -1.81 -3.91
N PHE A 101 10.95 -2.70 -4.59
CA PHE A 101 11.22 -2.59 -6.01
C PHE A 101 9.93 -2.55 -6.85
N VAL A 102 9.02 -3.50 -6.68
CA VAL A 102 7.75 -3.54 -7.42
C VAL A 102 6.93 -2.28 -7.19
N LEU A 103 6.82 -1.81 -5.95
CA LEU A 103 6.09 -0.59 -5.61
C LEU A 103 6.69 0.64 -6.31
N ILE A 104 8.02 0.83 -6.24
CA ILE A 104 8.70 1.95 -6.90
C ILE A 104 8.56 1.86 -8.42
N GLN A 105 8.75 0.69 -9.02
CA GLN A 105 8.56 0.49 -10.47
C GLN A 105 7.14 0.79 -10.91
N SER A 106 6.17 0.66 -10.00
CA SER A 106 4.75 0.93 -10.25
C SER A 106 4.35 2.38 -10.00
N GLY A 107 5.32 3.26 -9.66
CA GLY A 107 5.09 4.68 -9.44
C GLY A 107 4.87 5.09 -7.98
N ALA A 108 5.27 4.25 -7.01
CA ALA A 108 5.30 4.66 -5.61
C ALA A 108 6.27 5.84 -5.43
N GLU A 109 5.81 6.91 -4.79
CA GLU A 109 6.59 8.10 -4.49
C GLU A 109 7.49 7.82 -3.27
N PRO A 110 8.83 7.79 -3.43
CA PRO A 110 9.74 7.44 -2.35
C PRO A 110 9.87 8.53 -1.28
N ASP A 111 9.32 9.71 -1.55
CA ASP A 111 9.44 10.91 -0.75
C ASP A 111 8.12 11.34 -0.08
N GLN A 112 7.04 10.61 -0.35
CA GLN A 112 5.72 10.94 0.19
C GLN A 112 5.74 10.84 1.71
N LYS A 113 5.38 11.94 2.36
CA LYS A 113 5.34 12.04 3.82
C LYS A 113 4.05 11.47 4.38
N ASP A 114 4.16 10.82 5.52
CA ASP A 114 3.03 10.46 6.36
C ASP A 114 2.46 11.68 7.12
N LYS A 115 1.44 11.46 7.96
CA LYS A 115 0.87 12.53 8.79
C LYS A 115 1.78 13.00 9.91
N GLY A 116 2.79 12.20 10.25
CA GLY A 116 3.90 12.60 11.12
C GLY A 116 4.92 13.49 10.40
N GLY A 117 4.77 13.72 9.09
CA GLY A 117 5.76 14.44 8.28
C GLY A 117 6.97 13.59 7.92
N MET A 118 6.99 12.31 8.29
CA MET A 118 8.11 11.40 8.04
C MET A 118 7.95 10.77 6.66
N ASN A 119 9.03 10.71 5.88
CA ASN A 119 9.08 9.99 4.61
C ASN A 119 9.65 8.56 4.81
N PRO A 120 9.63 7.70 3.78
CA PRO A 120 10.23 6.37 3.82
C PRO A 120 11.67 6.30 4.38
N LEU A 121 12.54 7.26 4.03
CA LEU A 121 13.94 7.26 4.52
C LEU A 121 14.03 7.41 6.05
N HIS A 122 13.17 8.23 6.66
CA HIS A 122 13.14 8.35 8.12
C HIS A 122 12.69 7.04 8.78
N HIS A 123 11.70 6.36 8.20
CA HIS A 123 11.23 5.06 8.70
C HIS A 123 12.33 4.00 8.59
N CYS A 124 13.10 3.96 7.50
CA CYS A 124 14.23 3.03 7.39
C CYS A 124 15.26 3.21 8.52
N ILE A 125 15.55 4.46 8.92
CA ILE A 125 16.50 4.73 10.02
C ILE A 125 15.91 4.33 11.36
N ASN A 126 14.65 4.69 11.63
CA ASN A 126 13.99 4.37 12.89
C ASN A 126 13.87 2.86 13.11
N GLU A 127 13.59 2.10 12.05
CA GLU A 127 13.48 0.64 12.08
C GLU A 127 14.84 -0.06 11.89
N GLY A 128 15.93 0.68 11.71
CA GLY A 128 17.27 0.12 11.51
C GLY A 128 17.48 -0.62 10.18
N LYS A 129 16.60 -0.42 9.19
CA LYS A 129 16.62 -1.09 7.87
C LYS A 129 17.53 -0.37 6.88
N LEU A 130 18.84 -0.41 7.17
CA LEU A 130 19.87 0.28 6.37
C LEU A 130 19.93 -0.21 4.91
N GLU A 131 19.65 -1.49 4.66
CA GLU A 131 19.59 -2.03 3.29
C GLU A 131 18.48 -1.37 2.48
N TYR A 132 17.30 -1.14 3.09
CA TYR A 132 16.18 -0.48 2.42
C TYR A 132 16.48 1.01 2.22
N LEU A 133 17.12 1.65 3.20
CA LEU A 133 17.57 3.03 3.07
C LEU A 133 18.48 3.20 1.86
N GLN A 134 19.52 2.37 1.75
CA GLN A 134 20.45 2.40 0.63
C GLN A 134 19.72 2.18 -0.69
N PHE A 135 18.82 1.20 -0.74
CA PHE A 135 18.03 0.91 -1.93
C PHE A 135 17.15 2.09 -2.36
N LEU A 136 16.46 2.75 -1.42
CA LEU A 136 15.64 3.92 -1.72
C LEU A 136 16.46 5.11 -2.25
N LEU A 137 17.65 5.35 -1.67
CA LEU A 137 18.58 6.37 -2.15
C LEU A 137 19.08 6.06 -3.57
N GLU A 138 19.40 4.80 -3.87
CA GLU A 138 19.75 4.35 -5.22
C GLU A 138 18.60 4.51 -6.22
N LYS A 139 17.35 4.48 -5.74
CA LYS A 139 16.14 4.77 -6.53
C LYS A 139 15.76 6.26 -6.58
N GLY A 140 16.60 7.14 -6.02
CA GLY A 140 16.46 8.58 -6.17
C GLY A 140 15.58 9.26 -5.12
N ALA A 141 15.33 8.62 -3.98
CA ALA A 141 14.72 9.28 -2.83
C ALA A 141 15.57 10.47 -2.36
N ASP A 142 14.95 11.60 -2.02
CA ASP A 142 15.65 12.83 -1.66
C ASP A 142 16.13 12.79 -0.18
N PRO A 143 17.46 12.75 0.06
CA PRO A 143 18.04 12.73 1.41
C PRO A 143 17.83 14.04 2.18
N THR A 144 17.44 15.13 1.51
CA THR A 144 17.33 16.46 2.12
C THR A 144 15.96 16.75 2.74
N ILE A 145 15.00 15.86 2.54
CA ILE A 145 13.64 16.02 3.04
C ILE A 145 13.63 16.01 4.57
N GLN A 146 13.01 17.04 5.13
CA GLN A 146 12.85 17.19 6.57
C GLN A 146 11.48 16.71 7.07
N ASP A 147 11.43 16.11 8.25
CA ASP A 147 10.21 15.81 8.97
C ASP A 147 9.51 17.07 9.53
N LYS A 148 8.42 16.88 10.29
CA LYS A 148 7.68 17.99 10.91
C LYS A 148 8.48 18.76 11.98
N TYR A 149 9.61 18.23 12.43
CA TYR A 149 10.51 18.84 13.40
C TYR A 149 11.75 19.45 12.76
N GLY A 150 11.83 19.47 11.41
CA GLY A 150 12.97 20.00 10.67
C GLY A 150 14.16 19.03 10.60
N LYS A 151 13.97 17.77 10.99
CA LYS A 151 15.02 16.75 10.97
C LYS A 151 15.05 16.04 9.64
N THR A 152 16.23 15.87 9.05
CA THR A 152 16.44 14.95 7.92
C THR A 152 16.57 13.52 8.43
N TYR A 153 16.56 12.51 7.55
CA TYR A 153 16.78 11.11 7.95
C TYR A 153 18.09 10.86 8.72
N LEU A 154 19.09 11.75 8.63
CA LEU A 154 20.37 11.64 9.34
C LEU A 154 20.41 12.23 10.76
N MET A 155 19.44 13.05 11.19
CA MET A 155 19.52 13.87 12.43
C MET A 155 18.30 13.74 13.35
#